data_AF-A0A455UGJ0-F1
#
_entry.id   AF-A0A455UGJ0-F1
#
_cell.length_a   1.000
_cell.length_b   1.000
_cell.length_c   1.000
_cell.angle_alpha   90.00
_cell.angle_beta   90.00
_cell.angle_gamma   90.00
#
_symmetry.space_group_name_H-M   'P 1'
#
loop_
_entity.id
_entity.type
_entity.pdbx_description
1 polymer ?
#
loop_
_entity_poly.entity_id
_entity_poly.type
_entity_poly.pdbx_seq_one_letter_code
_entity_poly.pdbx_strand_id
1 'polypeptide(L)'
;MRQTSFKALEETIAFADAAEGKHTARFGEIEQRGVALTQKGRELYDRLLATARESAPKAADNDAHQAHLAEVFTAFPDDYATLRREALAFFHYHAVKGVSVQGSVSAEQVDQLIEQGSLSVTPMIYEDFLPVSAAGIFQSNLGESSHDNYGSSASQQQFEQALGTTVIDEIELYTQRQQVSLEQALAQLAS
;
A
#
# COMPACT_ATOMS: atom_id res chain seq x y z
N MET A 1 3.50 -1.92 -0.43
CA MET A 1 4.48 -2.46 -1.41
C MET A 1 5.90 -2.09 -0.97
N ARG A 2 6.93 -2.74 -1.55
CA ARG A 2 8.34 -2.36 -1.40
C ARG A 2 8.92 -2.16 -2.80
N GLN A 3 9.82 -1.20 -2.97
CA GLN A 3 10.42 -0.92 -4.28
C GLN A 3 11.88 -0.49 -4.17
N THR A 4 12.61 -0.65 -5.26
CA THR A 4 13.94 -0.05 -5.44
C THR A 4 14.17 0.24 -6.93
N SER A 5 15.11 1.14 -7.23
CA SER A 5 15.44 1.55 -8.59
C SER A 5 16.89 1.23 -8.94
N PHE A 6 17.18 1.14 -10.23
CA PHE A 6 18.52 0.92 -10.75
C PHE A 6 18.71 1.66 -12.07
N LYS A 7 19.96 2.00 -12.39
CA LYS A 7 20.29 2.59 -13.69
C LYS A 7 20.15 1.54 -14.78
N ALA A 8 19.23 1.76 -15.72
CA ALA A 8 18.92 0.80 -16.77
C ALA A 8 19.69 1.06 -18.06
N LEU A 9 19.69 2.31 -18.56
CA LEU A 9 20.35 2.66 -19.82
C LEU A 9 20.77 4.14 -19.82
N GLU A 10 21.89 4.44 -20.47
CA GLU A 10 22.23 5.81 -20.86
C GLU A 10 21.84 6.03 -22.31
N GLU A 11 21.09 7.10 -22.57
CA GLU A 11 20.69 7.48 -23.92
C GLU A 11 21.38 8.77 -24.35
N THR A 12 21.75 8.83 -25.63
CA THR A 12 22.29 10.03 -26.26
C THR A 12 21.14 10.97 -26.61
N ILE A 13 21.29 12.26 -26.28
CA ILE A 13 20.34 13.30 -26.66
C ILE A 13 20.91 14.02 -27.88
N ALA A 14 20.17 14.03 -28.99
CA ALA A 14 20.49 14.81 -30.17
C ALA A 14 19.76 16.17 -30.11
N PHE A 15 20.51 17.26 -30.31
CA PHE A 15 19.94 18.60 -30.41
C PHE A 15 19.73 18.98 -31.88
N ALA A 16 18.77 19.89 -32.14
CA ALA A 16 18.43 20.31 -33.50
C ALA A 16 19.58 21.00 -34.25
N ASP A 17 20.57 21.53 -33.53
CA ASP A 17 21.80 22.13 -34.05
C ASP A 17 22.96 21.12 -34.18
N ALA A 18 22.69 19.83 -34.04
CA ALA A 18 23.66 18.73 -34.05
C ALA A 18 24.74 18.83 -32.96
N ALA A 19 24.53 19.63 -31.91
CA ALA A 19 25.37 19.59 -30.72
C ALA A 19 25.13 18.28 -29.96
N GLU A 20 26.21 17.63 -29.52
CA GLU A 20 26.13 16.53 -28.55
C GLU A 20 25.95 17.10 -27.15
N GLY A 21 24.83 16.79 -26.48
CA GLY A 21 24.63 17.12 -25.06
C GLY A 21 24.74 15.88 -24.16
N LYS A 22 24.96 16.11 -22.86
CA LYS A 22 25.24 15.03 -21.91
C LYS A 22 23.96 14.38 -21.35
N HIS A 23 23.87 13.08 -21.62
CA HIS A 23 23.27 11.95 -20.88
C HIS A 23 21.98 12.20 -20.09
N THR A 24 20.87 11.68 -20.62
CA THR A 24 19.73 11.26 -19.78
C THR A 24 19.92 9.79 -19.38
N ALA A 25 19.72 9.48 -18.10
CA ALA A 25 19.73 8.11 -17.60
C ALA A 25 18.28 7.63 -17.47
N ARG A 26 17.98 6.47 -18.04
CA ARG A 26 16.74 5.75 -17.77
C ARG A 26 16.95 4.89 -16.54
N PHE A 27 16.00 4.98 -15.62
CA PHE A 27 15.96 4.16 -14.43
C PHE A 27 14.92 3.06 -14.60
N GLY A 28 15.30 1.84 -14.24
CA GLY A 28 14.37 0.75 -14.05
C GLY A 28 13.91 0.71 -12.60
N GLU A 29 12.74 0.13 -12.37
CA GLU A 29 12.16 -0.06 -11.04
C GLU A 29 11.73 -1.53 -10.89
N ILE A 30 11.88 -2.04 -9.67
CA ILE A 30 11.35 -3.34 -9.28
C ILE A 30 10.49 -3.16 -8.02
N GLU A 31 9.34 -3.82 -8.00
CA GLU A 31 8.40 -3.76 -6.90
C GLU A 31 7.99 -5.14 -6.39
N GLN A 32 7.65 -5.20 -5.10
CA GLN A 32 6.97 -6.32 -4.46
C GLN A 32 5.68 -5.78 -3.83
N ARG A 33 4.54 -6.29 -4.29
CA ARG A 33 3.22 -5.95 -3.74
C ARG A 33 2.92 -6.77 -2.49
N GLY A 34 2.39 -6.09 -1.48
CA GLY A 34 1.98 -6.67 -0.20
C GLY A 34 0.47 -6.65 -0.05
N VAL A 35 -0.02 -6.77 1.18
CA VAL A 35 -1.46 -6.64 1.47
C VAL A 35 -1.91 -5.18 1.43
N ALA A 36 -3.13 -4.92 0.96
CA ALA A 36 -3.80 -3.62 1.03
C ALA A 36 -4.17 -3.30 2.49
N LEU A 37 -3.81 -2.10 2.95
CA LEU A 37 -4.10 -1.64 4.31
C LEU A 37 -5.44 -0.92 4.36
N THR A 38 -6.15 -1.06 5.48
CA THR A 38 -7.28 -0.18 5.80
C THR A 38 -6.78 1.22 6.14
N GLN A 39 -7.69 2.19 6.32
CA GLN A 39 -7.32 3.50 6.84
C GLN A 39 -6.56 3.40 8.17
N LYS A 40 -7.04 2.56 9.11
CA LYS A 40 -6.37 2.31 10.40
C LYS A 40 -4.97 1.70 10.22
N GLY A 41 -4.83 0.74 9.31
CA GLY A 41 -3.52 0.15 9.00
C GLY A 41 -2.56 1.16 8.38
N ARG A 42 -3.08 2.02 7.49
CA ARG A 42 -2.30 3.08 6.85
C ARG A 42 -1.85 4.13 7.86
N GLU A 43 -2.72 4.54 8.79
CA GLU A 43 -2.36 5.44 9.89
C GLU A 43 -1.27 4.85 10.80
N LEU A 44 -1.33 3.54 11.09
CA LEU A 44 -0.27 2.87 11.82
C LEU A 44 1.04 2.87 11.03
N TYR A 45 1.00 2.51 9.74
CA TYR A 45 2.16 2.52 8.85
C TYR A 45 2.81 3.91 8.80
N ASP A 46 2.02 4.95 8.54
CA ASP A 46 2.50 6.33 8.40
C ASP A 46 3.13 6.83 9.72
N ARG A 47 2.54 6.47 10.87
CA ARG A 47 3.08 6.80 12.20
C ARG A 47 4.41 6.13 12.46
N LEU A 48 4.53 4.83 12.17
CA LEU A 48 5.80 4.09 12.35
C LEU A 48 6.88 4.61 11.39
N LEU A 49 6.51 4.96 10.16
CA LEU A 49 7.44 5.56 9.20
C LEU A 49 7.92 6.93 9.66
N ALA A 50 7.04 7.77 10.22
CA ALA A 50 7.41 9.04 10.83
C ALA A 50 8.37 8.85 12.01
N THR A 51 8.03 7.94 12.94
CA THR A 51 8.90 7.58 14.07
C THR A 51 10.28 7.12 13.60
N ALA A 52 10.36 6.26 12.57
CA ALA A 52 11.62 5.77 12.03
C ALA A 52 12.49 6.90 11.45
N ARG A 53 11.86 7.89 10.81
CA ARG A 53 12.56 9.08 10.27
C ARG A 53 13.05 10.01 11.38
N GLU A 54 12.20 10.30 12.38
CA GLU A 54 12.53 11.21 13.48
C GLU A 54 13.64 10.67 14.40
N SER A 55 13.67 9.35 14.59
CA SER A 55 14.66 8.66 15.42
C SER A 55 15.87 8.11 14.66
N ALA A 56 15.99 8.43 13.36
CA ALA A 56 17.06 7.90 12.53
C ALA A 56 18.46 8.36 13.01
N PRO A 57 19.47 7.47 13.04
CA PRO A 57 20.84 7.85 13.37
C PRO A 57 21.40 8.88 12.39
N LYS A 58 22.13 9.87 12.89
CA LYS A 58 22.81 10.87 12.03
C LYS A 58 23.90 10.19 11.21
N ALA A 59 23.85 10.38 9.88
CA ALA A 59 24.78 9.76 8.92
C ALA A 59 24.78 8.22 8.95
N ALA A 60 23.61 7.60 9.10
CA ALA A 60 23.43 6.17 8.89
C ALA A 60 23.74 5.79 7.43
N ASP A 61 24.51 4.71 7.24
CA ASP A 61 24.55 4.04 5.95
C ASP A 61 23.23 3.30 5.69
N ASN A 62 23.09 2.72 4.49
CA ASN A 62 21.84 2.03 4.14
C ASN A 62 21.55 0.84 5.07
N ASP A 63 22.56 0.10 5.50
CA ASP A 63 22.36 -1.09 6.35
C ASP A 63 21.84 -0.67 7.74
N ALA A 64 22.44 0.36 8.35
CA ALA A 64 21.96 0.94 9.60
C ALA A 64 20.56 1.54 9.45
N HIS A 65 20.25 2.17 8.31
CA HIS A 65 18.92 2.68 8.02
C HIS A 65 17.87 1.55 7.93
N GLN A 66 18.17 0.48 7.20
CA GLN A 66 17.27 -0.67 7.08
C GLN A 66 17.07 -1.39 8.42
N ALA A 67 18.13 -1.56 9.22
CA ALA A 67 18.05 -2.16 10.54
C ALA A 67 17.16 -1.34 11.49
N HIS A 68 17.33 -0.02 11.50
CA HIS A 68 16.49 0.90 12.29
C HIS A 68 15.03 0.88 11.84
N LEU A 69 14.78 0.91 10.53
CA LEU A 69 13.44 0.82 9.98
C LEU A 69 12.77 -0.51 10.39
N ALA A 70 13.50 -1.63 10.30
CA ALA A 70 13.00 -2.93 10.72
C ALA A 70 12.67 -2.97 12.23
N GLU A 71 13.53 -2.39 13.08
CA GLU A 71 13.30 -2.29 14.53
C GLU A 71 12.01 -1.54 14.84
N VAL A 72 11.82 -0.35 14.27
CA VAL A 72 10.61 0.46 14.51
C VAL A 72 9.36 -0.25 14.00
N PHE A 73 9.45 -0.95 12.85
CA PHE A 73 8.32 -1.68 12.27
C PHE A 73 7.99 -3.01 12.98
N THR A 74 8.74 -3.44 13.98
CA THR A 74 8.32 -4.56 14.86
C THR A 74 6.99 -4.28 15.59
N ALA A 75 6.61 -2.99 15.70
CA ALA A 75 5.31 -2.57 16.23
C ALA A 75 4.15 -2.77 15.24
N PHE A 76 4.42 -3.10 13.98
CA PHE A 76 3.39 -3.49 13.01
C PHE A 76 3.21 -5.02 13.04
N PRO A 77 1.99 -5.55 13.27
CA PRO A 77 1.78 -7.00 13.31
C PRO A 77 2.18 -7.69 12.01
N ASP A 78 2.96 -8.77 12.10
CA ASP A 78 3.48 -9.53 10.95
C ASP A 78 2.77 -10.88 10.73
N ASP A 79 1.50 -10.95 11.14
CA ASP A 79 0.66 -12.13 10.93
C ASP A 79 -0.76 -11.73 10.46
N TYR A 80 -1.29 -12.48 9.49
CA TYR A 80 -2.58 -12.17 8.89
C TYR A 80 -3.76 -12.27 9.86
N ALA A 81 -3.68 -13.11 10.89
CA ALA A 81 -4.77 -13.26 11.85
C ALA A 81 -4.93 -11.98 12.69
N THR A 82 -3.83 -11.43 13.19
CA THR A 82 -3.80 -10.17 13.93
C THR A 82 -4.14 -8.99 13.03
N LEU A 83 -3.57 -8.91 11.82
CA LEU A 83 -3.89 -7.84 10.87
C LEU A 83 -5.39 -7.77 10.54
N ARG A 84 -6.04 -8.93 10.38
CA ARG A 84 -7.48 -9.01 10.14
C ARG A 84 -8.29 -8.63 11.39
N ARG A 85 -7.99 -9.25 12.53
CA ARG A 85 -8.72 -9.05 13.80
C ARG A 85 -8.66 -7.58 14.25
N GLU A 86 -7.54 -6.92 14.03
CA GLU A 86 -7.36 -5.51 14.36
C GLU A 86 -7.80 -4.56 13.23
N ALA A 87 -8.37 -5.08 12.14
CA ALA A 87 -8.82 -4.32 10.97
C ALA A 87 -7.71 -3.41 10.40
N LEU A 88 -6.49 -3.92 10.29
CA LEU A 88 -5.32 -3.21 9.75
C LEU A 88 -5.13 -3.48 8.25
N ALA A 89 -5.66 -4.58 7.73
CA ALA A 89 -5.53 -4.95 6.33
C ALA A 89 -6.84 -5.54 5.77
N PHE A 90 -6.97 -5.51 4.45
CA PHE A 90 -8.13 -6.07 3.75
C PHE A 90 -7.93 -7.54 3.37
N PHE A 91 -9.00 -8.31 3.46
CA PHE A 91 -9.01 -9.75 3.19
C PHE A 91 -10.20 -10.17 2.33
N HIS A 92 -9.99 -11.14 1.45
CA HIS A 92 -11.09 -11.90 0.86
C HIS A 92 -11.50 -13.03 1.80
N TYR A 93 -12.81 -13.21 1.96
CA TYR A 93 -13.41 -14.30 2.71
C TYR A 93 -13.95 -15.37 1.76
N HIS A 94 -13.76 -16.64 2.13
CA HIS A 94 -14.19 -17.79 1.34
C HIS A 94 -14.86 -18.83 2.25
N ALA A 95 -16.02 -19.34 1.84
CA ALA A 95 -16.63 -20.50 2.47
C ALA A 95 -15.80 -21.75 2.19
N VAL A 96 -15.54 -22.56 3.22
CA VAL A 96 -14.86 -23.83 3.06
C VAL A 96 -15.85 -24.87 2.52
N LYS A 97 -15.49 -25.48 1.38
CA LYS A 97 -16.36 -26.45 0.69
C LYS A 97 -16.71 -27.63 1.59
N GLY A 98 -17.99 -27.99 1.63
CA GLY A 98 -18.48 -29.14 2.40
C GLY A 98 -18.75 -28.85 3.87
N VAL A 99 -18.60 -27.60 4.31
CA VAL A 99 -19.00 -27.14 5.64
C VAL A 99 -20.28 -26.32 5.52
N SER A 100 -21.28 -26.63 6.34
CA SER A 100 -22.54 -25.89 6.44
C SER A 100 -22.79 -25.55 7.90
N VAL A 101 -23.22 -24.32 8.18
CA VAL A 101 -23.51 -23.87 9.55
C VAL A 101 -25.01 -23.74 9.72
N GLN A 102 -25.58 -24.41 10.73
CA GLN A 102 -27.01 -24.29 11.03
C GLN A 102 -27.27 -23.01 11.85
N GLY A 103 -28.18 -22.17 11.36
CA GLY A 103 -28.63 -20.94 12.03
C GLY A 103 -28.25 -19.66 11.29
N SER A 104 -28.63 -18.51 11.84
CA SER A 104 -28.22 -17.21 11.28
C SER A 104 -26.74 -16.98 11.54
N VAL A 105 -25.95 -16.90 10.47
CA VAL A 105 -24.53 -16.55 10.55
C VAL A 105 -24.41 -15.03 10.46
N SER A 106 -23.72 -14.42 11.43
CA SER A 106 -23.58 -12.97 11.57
C SER A 106 -22.12 -12.53 11.44
N ALA A 107 -21.89 -11.25 11.13
CA ALA A 107 -20.54 -10.70 10.96
C ALA A 107 -19.71 -10.78 12.26
N GLU A 108 -20.37 -10.80 13.40
CA GLU A 108 -19.79 -10.93 14.73
C GLU A 108 -19.20 -12.33 14.98
N GLN A 109 -19.59 -13.34 14.18
CA GLN A 109 -19.12 -14.71 14.31
C GLN A 109 -17.96 -15.05 13.36
N VAL A 110 -17.53 -14.10 12.52
CA VAL A 110 -16.49 -14.33 11.49
C VAL A 110 -15.22 -14.95 12.07
N ASP A 111 -14.76 -14.47 13.23
CA ASP A 111 -13.58 -15.00 13.91
C ASP A 111 -13.78 -16.48 14.28
N GLN A 112 -14.92 -16.81 14.87
CA GLN A 112 -15.25 -18.18 15.27
C GLN A 112 -15.38 -19.11 14.07
N LEU A 113 -15.97 -18.63 12.97
CA LEU A 113 -16.11 -19.41 11.75
C LEU A 113 -14.75 -19.71 11.10
N ILE A 114 -13.81 -18.78 11.18
CA ILE A 114 -12.43 -19.01 10.73
C ILE A 114 -11.73 -20.02 11.65
N GLU A 115 -11.85 -19.87 12.98
CA GLU A 115 -11.27 -20.80 13.95
C GLU A 115 -11.82 -22.24 13.82
N GLN A 116 -13.11 -22.36 13.48
CA GLN A 116 -13.78 -23.64 13.22
C GLN A 116 -13.49 -24.21 11.83
N GLY A 117 -12.77 -23.48 10.96
CA GLY A 117 -12.48 -23.90 9.59
C GLY A 117 -13.69 -23.88 8.66
N SER A 118 -14.75 -23.14 9.01
CA SER A 118 -15.91 -22.90 8.14
C SER A 118 -15.64 -21.77 7.14
N LEU A 119 -14.87 -20.77 7.54
CA LEU A 119 -14.35 -19.71 6.68
C LEU A 119 -12.84 -19.82 6.54
N SER A 120 -12.34 -19.42 5.37
CA SER A 120 -10.92 -19.16 5.14
C SER A 120 -10.74 -17.75 4.60
N VAL A 121 -9.55 -17.18 4.78
CA VAL A 121 -9.22 -15.82 4.36
C VAL A 121 -7.94 -15.78 3.54
N THR A 122 -7.88 -14.87 2.58
CA THR A 122 -6.68 -14.56 1.80
C THR A 122 -6.45 -13.05 1.79
N PRO A 123 -5.22 -12.54 1.97
CA PRO A 123 -4.94 -11.11 1.93
C PRO A 123 -5.28 -10.52 0.55
N MET A 124 -5.87 -9.32 0.52
CA MET A 124 -6.04 -8.58 -0.73
C MET A 124 -4.72 -7.93 -1.12
N ILE A 125 -4.24 -8.17 -2.34
CA ILE A 125 -3.01 -7.53 -2.84
C ILE A 125 -3.26 -6.02 -2.98
N TYR A 126 -2.29 -5.22 -2.55
CA TYR A 126 -2.28 -3.78 -2.75
C TYR A 126 -1.97 -3.45 -4.21
N GLU A 127 -2.93 -2.85 -4.89
CA GLU A 127 -2.87 -2.54 -6.33
C GLU A 127 -2.43 -1.11 -6.67
N ASP A 128 -2.26 -0.26 -5.66
CA ASP A 128 -1.94 1.15 -5.82
C ASP A 128 -0.43 1.43 -5.58
N PHE A 129 -0.06 2.70 -5.41
CA PHE A 129 1.34 3.14 -5.28
C PHE A 129 1.60 3.82 -3.95
N LEU A 130 2.81 3.69 -3.39
CA LEU A 130 3.18 4.49 -2.23
C LEU A 130 3.20 5.97 -2.64
N PRO A 131 2.68 6.90 -1.82
CA PRO A 131 2.69 8.32 -2.16
C PRO A 131 4.10 8.91 -2.33
N VAL A 132 5.15 8.21 -1.87
CA VAL A 132 6.56 8.66 -1.95
C VAL A 132 7.29 8.14 -3.20
N SER A 133 6.76 7.12 -3.88
CA SER A 133 7.45 6.42 -4.98
C SER A 133 7.83 7.34 -6.15
N ALA A 134 6.97 8.31 -6.47
CA ALA A 134 7.23 9.28 -7.53
C ALA A 134 8.10 10.46 -7.08
N ALA A 135 8.06 10.80 -5.78
CA ALA A 135 8.69 12.00 -5.24
C ALA A 135 10.23 11.96 -5.35
N GLY A 136 10.88 10.80 -5.27
CA GLY A 136 12.35 10.70 -5.42
C GLY A 136 12.85 11.04 -6.83
N ILE A 137 12.06 10.70 -7.86
CA ILE A 137 12.35 11.07 -9.26
C ILE A 137 12.11 12.58 -9.47
N PHE A 138 11.11 13.17 -8.82
CA PHE A 138 10.85 14.61 -8.93
C PHE A 138 11.76 15.48 -8.05
N GLN A 139 12.17 15.00 -6.87
CA GLN A 139 13.06 15.71 -5.93
C GLN A 139 14.50 15.82 -6.46
N SER A 140 15.02 14.76 -7.08
CA SER A 140 16.34 14.81 -7.72
C SER A 140 16.42 15.82 -8.88
N ASN A 141 15.27 16.17 -9.46
CA ASN A 141 15.16 17.18 -10.53
C ASN A 141 14.91 18.60 -10.01
N LEU A 142 14.43 18.79 -8.77
CA LEU A 142 13.96 20.09 -8.26
C LEU A 142 14.86 20.75 -7.21
N GLY A 143 15.94 20.10 -6.78
CA GLY A 143 16.85 20.63 -5.76
C GLY A 143 16.25 20.58 -4.36
N GLU A 144 17.13 20.49 -3.35
CA GLU A 144 16.77 20.38 -1.94
C GLU A 144 15.88 21.55 -1.50
N SER A 145 14.57 21.34 -1.52
CA SER A 145 13.61 22.22 -0.88
C SER A 145 12.61 21.39 -0.09
N SER A 146 12.39 21.92 1.10
CA SER A 146 11.70 21.45 2.29
C SER A 146 10.41 20.66 2.03
N HIS A 147 10.07 19.80 3.00
CA HIS A 147 8.72 19.25 3.19
C HIS A 147 7.71 20.37 3.44
N ASP A 148 7.29 21.06 2.39
CA ASP A 148 6.09 21.89 2.45
C ASP A 148 4.89 20.94 2.43
N ASN A 149 4.08 21.03 3.48
CA ASN A 149 2.79 20.37 3.61
C ASN A 149 1.95 20.66 2.36
N TYR A 150 1.89 19.70 1.43
CA TYR A 150 1.00 19.75 0.29
C TYR A 150 -0.43 19.93 0.80
N GLY A 151 -1.00 21.11 0.61
CA GLY A 151 -2.43 21.34 0.78
C GLY A 151 -3.19 20.46 -0.21
N SER A 152 -3.66 19.30 0.26
CA SER A 152 -4.11 18.20 -0.60
C SER A 152 -5.39 18.49 -1.38
N SER A 153 -6.31 19.27 -0.81
CA SER A 153 -7.65 19.46 -1.39
C SER A 153 -7.68 20.39 -2.61
N ALA A 154 -6.88 21.46 -2.61
CA ALA A 154 -6.87 22.43 -3.71
C ALA A 154 -6.23 21.85 -5.00
N SER A 155 -5.29 20.93 -4.85
CA SER A 155 -4.59 20.30 -5.98
C SER A 155 -5.41 19.16 -6.59
N GLN A 156 -6.17 18.40 -5.79
CA GLN A 156 -7.00 17.31 -6.29
C GLN A 156 -8.16 17.82 -7.16
N GLN A 157 -8.86 18.87 -6.73
CA GLN A 157 -9.97 19.43 -7.52
C GLN A 157 -9.51 19.89 -8.92
N GLN A 158 -8.35 20.54 -9.00
CA GLN A 158 -7.77 20.97 -10.27
C GLN A 158 -7.36 19.77 -11.13
N PHE A 159 -6.80 18.73 -10.51
CA PHE A 159 -6.44 17.49 -11.20
C PHE A 159 -7.67 16.79 -11.78
N GLU A 160 -8.73 16.61 -11.00
CA GLU A 160 -9.97 15.97 -11.45
C GLU A 160 -10.67 16.80 -12.54
N GLN A 161 -10.62 18.13 -12.44
CA GLN A 161 -11.12 19.01 -13.49
C GLN A 161 -10.35 18.82 -14.81
N ALA A 162 -9.03 18.69 -14.76
CA ALA A 162 -8.20 18.43 -15.94
C ALA A 162 -8.40 17.00 -16.48
N LEU A 163 -8.60 16.03 -15.60
CA LEU A 163 -8.88 14.63 -15.94
C LEU A 163 -10.28 14.44 -16.55
N GLY A 164 -11.24 15.31 -16.18
CA GLY A 164 -12.63 15.26 -16.62
C GLY A 164 -13.51 14.29 -15.83
N THR A 165 -12.99 13.72 -14.74
CA THR A 165 -13.72 12.83 -13.82
C THR A 165 -13.06 12.85 -12.44
N THR A 166 -13.80 12.44 -11.41
CA THR A 166 -13.26 12.24 -10.06
C THR A 166 -12.30 11.06 -10.04
N VAL A 167 -11.26 11.12 -9.20
CA VAL A 167 -10.45 9.94 -8.89
C VAL A 167 -11.24 9.03 -7.96
N ILE A 168 -10.99 7.73 -8.06
CA ILE A 168 -11.65 6.74 -7.22
C ILE A 168 -10.86 6.63 -5.91
N ASP A 169 -11.57 6.56 -4.79
CA ASP A 169 -10.99 6.24 -3.48
C ASP A 169 -10.65 4.74 -3.42
N GLU A 170 -9.36 4.42 -3.30
CA GLU A 170 -8.88 3.05 -3.27
C GLU A 170 -9.36 2.30 -2.03
N ILE A 171 -9.45 2.98 -0.88
CA ILE A 171 -9.89 2.38 0.39
C ILE A 171 -11.36 2.01 0.29
N GLU A 172 -12.19 2.83 -0.35
CA GLU A 172 -13.59 2.51 -0.62
C GLU A 172 -13.73 1.25 -1.48
N LEU A 173 -12.91 1.12 -2.54
CA LEU A 173 -12.91 -0.06 -3.40
C LEU A 173 -12.53 -1.35 -2.65
N TYR A 174 -11.47 -1.32 -1.84
CA TYR A 174 -11.08 -2.49 -1.05
C TYR A 174 -12.14 -2.83 0.01
N THR A 175 -12.73 -1.82 0.63
CA THR A 175 -13.82 -1.99 1.61
C THR A 175 -15.00 -2.71 0.97
N GLN A 176 -15.44 -2.25 -0.21
CA GLN A 176 -16.53 -2.88 -0.94
C GLN A 176 -16.19 -4.32 -1.33
N ARG A 177 -14.99 -4.57 -1.85
CA ARG A 177 -14.55 -5.93 -2.22
C ARG A 177 -14.53 -6.88 -1.03
N GLN A 178 -14.05 -6.40 0.14
CA GLN A 178 -14.05 -7.19 1.36
C GLN A 178 -15.47 -7.55 1.77
N GLN A 179 -16.35 -6.56 1.84
CA GLN A 179 -17.74 -6.74 2.24
C GLN A 179 -18.46 -7.73 1.31
N VAL A 180 -18.34 -7.57 -0.01
CA VAL A 180 -18.95 -8.48 -0.98
C VAL A 180 -18.43 -9.90 -0.80
N SER A 181 -17.12 -10.10 -0.61
CA SER A 181 -16.57 -11.44 -0.40
C SER A 181 -17.09 -12.10 0.90
N LEU A 182 -17.25 -11.31 1.96
CA LEU A 182 -17.79 -11.79 3.22
C LEU A 182 -19.27 -12.18 3.08
N GLU A 183 -20.10 -11.30 2.51
CA GLU A 183 -21.52 -11.56 2.28
C GLU A 183 -21.73 -12.83 1.44
N GLN A 184 -20.94 -13.00 0.38
CA GLN A 184 -20.98 -14.20 -0.46
C GLN A 184 -20.57 -15.46 0.30
N ALA A 185 -19.50 -15.40 1.11
CA ALA A 185 -19.04 -16.54 1.89
C ALA A 185 -20.06 -16.93 2.97
N LEU A 186 -20.67 -15.96 3.65
CA LEU A 186 -21.71 -16.21 4.65
C LEU A 186 -22.97 -16.81 4.01
N ALA A 187 -23.38 -16.31 2.84
CA ALA A 187 -24.51 -16.87 2.10
C ALA A 187 -24.29 -18.32 1.68
N GLN A 188 -23.06 -18.69 1.30
CA GLN A 188 -22.69 -20.07 0.95
C GLN A 188 -22.64 -21.02 2.15
N LEU A 189 -22.33 -20.51 3.35
CA LEU A 189 -22.34 -21.34 4.58
C LEU A 189 -23.75 -21.60 5.12
N ALA A 190 -24.70 -20.74 4.77
CA ALA A 190 -26.10 -20.84 5.17
C ALA A 190 -26.94 -21.73 4.22
N SER A 191 -26.40 -22.13 3.07
CA SER A 191 -27.03 -23.02 2.09
C SER A 191 -26.67 -24.48 2.33
#